data_AF-A0A2D5Y9L4-F1
#
_entry.id   AF-A0A2D5Y9L4-F1
#
_cell.length_a   1.000
_cell.length_b   1.000
_cell.length_c   1.000
_cell.angle_alpha   90.00
_cell.angle_beta   90.00
_cell.angle_gamma   90.00
#
_symmetry.space_group_name_H-M   'P 1'
#
loop_
_entity.id
_entity.type
_entity.pdbx_description
1 polymer ?
#
loop_
_entity_poly.entity_id
_entity_poly.type
_entity_poly.pdbx_seq_one_letter_code
_entity_poly.pdbx_strand_id
1 'polypeptide(L)'
;MKNKISSTRKHLNKFYSHHRGRINRTAGRVANTIKTGMVSLGLFGFVLGAPGAALAANLPTGAQVVSGDVNINQIGSDAMRILQGSQSAIVNWQSFDIGRGALVDIVQPNVDSAMLSRVIGDNLSEIYGTINSNGQLYLINPNGILFGDSAQVNVYSLVASTLDLADSDFLTGNIHFTGNSEASVINLGTINSESFTALIAGDVQNQGDIMAPGGDVALLSGDALIEVGEAAGGKITMDLSGLLGGSASNSGSINASSADSTGGSVTINGESVSNTGSIDAYGAIGGGEVLIGGDYQGNNPNISNAQNTFVSGDISADALENGDGGRVIVWADDTTDFSGVISVVGGASSG
;
A
#
# COMPACT_ATOMS: atom_id res chain seq x y z
N MET A 1 -21.66 44.71 40.59
CA MET A 1 -22.06 43.31 40.25
C MET A 1 -22.50 43.15 38.78
N LYS A 2 -21.77 43.68 37.79
CA LYS A 2 -22.09 43.51 36.34
C LYS A 2 -20.99 42.81 35.52
N ASN A 3 -19.84 42.50 36.13
CA ASN A 3 -18.70 41.86 35.44
C ASN A 3 -18.52 40.35 35.71
N LYS A 4 -19.45 39.70 36.42
CA LYS A 4 -19.41 38.23 36.66
C LYS A 4 -20.39 37.42 35.80
N ILE A 5 -21.19 38.08 34.96
CA ILE A 5 -22.23 37.44 34.13
C ILE A 5 -21.77 37.25 32.67
N SER A 6 -20.69 37.92 32.24
CA SER A 6 -20.19 37.83 30.85
C SER A 6 -19.25 36.63 30.61
N SER A 7 -18.52 36.16 31.62
CA SER A 7 -17.58 35.02 31.44
C SER A 7 -18.30 33.66 31.45
N THR A 8 -19.41 33.51 32.16
CA THR A 8 -20.22 32.28 32.20
C THR A 8 -20.98 32.01 30.90
N ARG A 9 -21.38 33.05 30.14
CA ARG A 9 -22.01 32.88 28.82
C ARG A 9 -21.04 32.41 27.72
N LYS A 10 -19.76 32.76 27.79
CA LYS A 10 -18.74 32.29 26.83
C LYS A 10 -18.39 30.81 27.02
N HIS A 11 -18.45 30.30 28.26
CA HIS A 11 -18.18 28.88 28.52
C HIS A 11 -19.38 27.97 28.20
N LEU A 12 -20.63 28.42 28.38
CA LEU A 12 -21.80 27.63 27.97
C LEU A 12 -21.93 27.48 26.44
N ASN A 13 -21.61 28.51 25.66
CA ASN A 13 -21.69 28.43 24.19
C ASN A 13 -20.59 27.54 23.57
N LYS A 14 -19.43 27.39 24.24
CA LYS A 14 -18.36 26.49 23.78
C LYS A 14 -18.65 25.02 24.10
N PHE A 15 -19.40 24.74 25.18
CA PHE A 15 -19.85 23.39 25.54
C PHE A 15 -21.00 22.90 24.64
N TYR A 16 -21.92 23.78 24.26
CA TYR A 16 -23.07 23.47 23.38
C TYR A 16 -22.70 23.26 21.90
N SER A 17 -21.59 23.83 21.40
CA SER A 17 -21.15 23.61 20.00
C SER A 17 -20.36 22.31 19.81
N HIS A 18 -19.61 21.86 20.83
CA HIS A 18 -18.85 20.60 20.76
C HIS A 18 -19.72 19.33 20.81
N HIS A 19 -20.90 19.39 21.44
CA HIS A 19 -21.77 18.22 21.58
C HIS A 19 -22.81 18.06 20.46
N ARG A 20 -23.10 19.11 19.68
CA ARG A 20 -23.99 19.02 18.51
C ARG A 20 -23.37 18.31 17.32
N GLY A 21 -22.04 18.43 17.14
CA GLY A 21 -21.30 17.71 16.10
C GLY A 21 -21.21 16.20 16.32
N ARG A 22 -21.23 15.76 17.60
CA ARG A 22 -21.25 14.32 17.96
C ARG A 22 -22.65 13.71 17.87
N ILE A 23 -23.70 14.41 18.28
CA ILE A 23 -25.08 13.88 18.30
C ILE A 23 -25.70 13.79 16.89
N ASN A 24 -25.36 14.70 15.96
CA ASN A 24 -25.82 14.59 14.57
C ASN A 24 -25.05 13.55 13.73
N ARG A 25 -23.91 13.05 14.20
CA ARG A 25 -23.16 11.97 13.54
C ARG A 25 -23.51 10.56 14.04
N THR A 26 -24.17 10.44 15.19
CA THR A 26 -24.72 9.16 15.70
C THR A 26 -26.16 8.90 15.26
N ALA A 27 -26.96 9.95 14.98
CA ALA A 27 -28.35 9.78 14.54
C ALA A 27 -28.51 9.26 13.09
N GLY A 28 -27.44 9.27 12.28
CA GLY A 28 -27.45 8.72 10.92
C GLY A 28 -27.06 7.24 10.81
N ARG A 29 -26.69 6.56 11.91
CA ARG A 29 -26.15 5.19 11.87
C ARG A 29 -26.98 4.13 12.63
N VAL A 30 -28.14 4.48 13.19
CA VAL A 30 -28.99 3.53 13.96
C VAL A 30 -30.22 3.04 13.16
N ALA A 31 -30.23 3.20 11.84
CA ALA A 31 -31.39 2.83 11.02
C ALA A 31 -31.13 1.72 9.99
N ASN A 32 -30.02 0.99 10.05
CA ASN A 32 -29.81 -0.22 9.24
C ASN A 32 -28.91 -1.23 9.96
N THR A 33 -29.47 -1.86 10.99
CA THR A 33 -29.09 -3.22 11.35
C THR A 33 -30.34 -4.07 11.20
N ILE A 34 -30.15 -5.28 10.69
CA ILE A 34 -31.16 -6.29 10.33
C ILE A 34 -31.66 -6.17 8.89
N LYS A 35 -30.82 -6.61 7.94
CA LYS A 35 -31.20 -7.69 7.00
C LYS A 35 -30.05 -8.09 6.08
N THR A 36 -29.67 -9.36 6.23
CA THR A 36 -29.32 -10.29 5.15
C THR A 36 -27.92 -10.19 4.54
N GLY A 37 -27.16 -11.27 4.74
CA GLY A 37 -25.97 -11.54 3.93
C GLY A 37 -26.34 -11.73 2.47
N MET A 38 -25.57 -11.11 1.59
CA MET A 38 -25.33 -11.57 0.23
C MET A 38 -23.91 -11.19 -0.12
N VAL A 39 -23.11 -12.20 -0.45
CA VAL A 39 -21.90 -12.11 -1.24
C VAL A 39 -22.16 -11.13 -2.40
N SER A 40 -21.53 -9.97 -2.37
CA SER A 40 -21.56 -9.01 -3.47
C SER A 40 -20.64 -9.53 -4.58
N LEU A 41 -21.17 -10.39 -5.43
CA LEU A 41 -20.73 -10.46 -6.83
C LEU A 41 -21.08 -9.11 -7.45
N GLY A 42 -20.15 -8.17 -7.39
CA GLY A 42 -20.26 -6.87 -8.04
C GLY A 42 -20.29 -7.05 -9.55
N LEU A 43 -21.49 -7.17 -10.11
CA LEU A 43 -21.70 -7.10 -11.56
C LEU A 43 -21.61 -5.64 -11.99
N PHE A 44 -20.40 -5.15 -12.29
CA PHE A 44 -20.24 -3.87 -12.97
C PHE A 44 -20.82 -3.98 -14.38
N GLY A 45 -21.88 -3.21 -14.63
CA GLY A 45 -22.44 -3.04 -15.96
C GLY A 45 -21.47 -2.26 -16.84
N PHE A 46 -20.79 -2.95 -17.75
CA PHE A 46 -19.99 -2.34 -18.82
C PHE A 46 -20.95 -1.74 -19.86
N VAL A 47 -21.04 -0.42 -19.93
CA VAL A 47 -21.69 0.25 -21.06
C VAL A 47 -20.73 0.16 -22.24
N LEU A 48 -20.97 -0.81 -23.14
CA LEU A 48 -20.32 -0.90 -24.45
C LEU A 48 -20.79 0.27 -25.34
N GLY A 49 -20.14 1.42 -25.18
CA GLY A 49 -20.15 2.50 -26.15
C GLY A 49 -18.87 2.45 -26.97
N ALA A 50 -18.94 1.92 -28.20
CA ALA A 50 -17.82 2.01 -29.14
C ALA A 50 -17.83 3.38 -29.83
N PRO A 51 -16.77 4.19 -29.63
CA PRO A 51 -16.22 4.95 -30.75
C PRO A 51 -14.69 4.83 -30.76
N GLY A 52 -14.19 4.05 -31.73
CA GLY A 52 -12.77 3.99 -32.09
C GLY A 52 -11.91 3.20 -31.12
N ALA A 53 -11.29 2.13 -31.61
CA ALA A 53 -10.13 1.57 -30.93
C ALA A 53 -9.03 2.65 -30.92
N ALA A 54 -9.01 3.50 -29.90
CA ALA A 54 -7.75 4.01 -29.41
C ALA A 54 -6.96 2.74 -29.08
N LEU A 55 -5.90 2.48 -29.85
CA LEU A 55 -4.95 1.45 -29.45
C LEU A 55 -4.53 1.82 -28.04
N ALA A 56 -4.83 0.95 -27.07
CA ALA A 56 -4.36 1.14 -25.69
C ALA A 56 -2.86 1.44 -25.77
N ALA A 57 -2.42 2.50 -25.09
CA ALA A 57 -1.01 2.87 -25.11
C ALA A 57 -0.20 1.69 -24.57
N ASN A 58 0.68 1.13 -25.40
CA ASN A 58 1.44 -0.06 -25.00
C ASN A 58 2.59 0.27 -24.04
N LEU A 59 2.94 1.56 -23.93
CA LEU A 59 4.02 2.12 -23.12
C LEU A 59 3.57 3.47 -22.52
N PRO A 60 4.23 3.95 -21.45
CA PRO A 60 3.95 5.25 -20.85
C PRO A 60 4.05 6.41 -21.85
N THR A 61 3.25 7.46 -21.67
CA THR A 61 3.18 8.60 -22.60
C THR A 61 3.19 9.95 -21.90
N GLY A 62 3.56 11.00 -22.65
CA GLY A 62 3.52 12.39 -22.16
C GLY A 62 4.53 12.68 -21.05
N ALA A 63 5.69 12.03 -21.08
CA ALA A 63 6.74 12.21 -20.07
C ALA A 63 7.20 13.67 -19.96
N GLN A 64 7.32 14.16 -18.73
CA GLN A 64 7.92 15.44 -18.38
C GLN A 64 8.85 15.24 -17.19
N VAL A 65 10.17 15.38 -17.43
CA VAL A 65 11.17 15.32 -16.35
C VAL A 65 11.08 16.62 -15.55
N VAL A 66 10.67 16.53 -14.28
CA VAL A 66 10.48 17.66 -13.37
C VAL A 66 11.75 17.92 -12.56
N SER A 67 12.46 16.86 -12.17
CA SER A 67 13.69 16.93 -11.38
C SER A 67 14.60 15.73 -11.69
N GLY A 68 15.91 15.93 -11.51
CA GLY A 68 16.93 14.92 -11.77
C GLY A 68 17.41 14.84 -13.22
N ASP A 69 18.39 13.98 -13.45
CA ASP A 69 18.91 13.66 -14.78
C ASP A 69 18.23 12.38 -15.26
N VAL A 70 17.35 12.49 -16.25
CA VAL A 70 16.59 11.36 -16.80
C VAL A 70 16.58 11.43 -18.32
N ASN A 71 16.98 10.34 -18.95
CA ASN A 71 16.92 10.16 -20.39
C ASN A 71 15.98 8.99 -20.73
N ILE A 72 14.87 9.30 -21.41
CA ILE A 72 13.82 8.33 -21.74
C ILE A 72 13.96 7.94 -23.22
N ASN A 73 14.25 6.67 -23.46
CA ASN A 73 14.46 6.11 -24.78
C ASN A 73 13.43 5.03 -25.08
N GLN A 74 12.64 5.20 -26.12
CA GLN A 74 11.81 4.13 -26.63
C GLN A 74 12.65 3.22 -27.54
N ILE A 75 12.90 1.98 -27.10
CA ILE A 75 13.71 0.97 -27.81
C ILE A 75 12.78 0.02 -28.58
N GLY A 76 12.07 0.56 -29.58
CA GLY A 76 11.10 -0.18 -30.39
C GLY A 76 9.65 0.12 -30.03
N SER A 77 8.70 -0.62 -30.59
CA SER A 77 7.27 -0.38 -30.36
C SER A 77 6.84 -0.63 -28.92
N ASP A 78 7.45 -1.63 -28.27
CA ASP A 78 6.95 -2.22 -27.03
C ASP A 78 8.03 -2.28 -25.94
N ALA A 79 9.11 -1.52 -26.07
CA ALA A 79 10.10 -1.38 -25.00
C ALA A 79 10.49 0.09 -24.79
N MET A 80 10.52 0.51 -23.54
CA MET A 80 11.02 1.80 -23.10
C MET A 80 12.16 1.56 -22.10
N ARG A 81 13.26 2.27 -22.27
CA ARG A 81 14.34 2.34 -21.29
C ARG A 81 14.44 3.74 -20.73
N ILE A 82 14.41 3.85 -19.41
CA ILE A 82 14.57 5.09 -18.67
C ILE A 82 15.94 5.04 -18.00
N LEU A 83 16.85 5.91 -18.42
CA LEU A 83 18.18 6.04 -17.83
C LEU A 83 18.16 7.20 -16.85
N GLN A 84 18.23 6.92 -15.55
CA GLN A 84 18.36 7.91 -14.51
C GLN A 84 19.85 8.09 -14.15
N GLY A 85 20.35 9.32 -14.24
CA GLY A 85 21.73 9.69 -13.90
C GLY A 85 21.89 10.29 -12.49
N SER A 86 20.82 10.81 -11.90
CA SER A 86 20.82 11.41 -10.55
C SER A 86 20.36 10.43 -9.47
N GLN A 87 20.72 10.68 -8.20
CA GLN A 87 20.29 9.85 -7.07
C GLN A 87 18.75 9.83 -6.91
N SER A 88 18.11 10.96 -7.14
CA SER A 88 16.65 11.10 -7.14
C SER A 88 16.18 11.74 -8.44
N ALA A 89 15.04 11.31 -8.96
CA ALA A 89 14.43 11.91 -10.14
C ALA A 89 12.90 11.91 -10.05
N ILE A 90 12.27 12.91 -10.67
CA ILE A 90 10.82 13.03 -10.75
C ILE A 90 10.42 13.15 -12.22
N VAL A 91 9.52 12.28 -12.66
CA VAL A 91 8.95 12.29 -14.00
C VAL A 91 7.43 12.28 -13.88
N ASN A 92 6.80 13.31 -14.45
CA ASN A 92 5.35 13.34 -14.62
C ASN A 92 4.97 12.68 -15.95
N TRP A 93 3.82 12.01 -15.99
CA TRP A 93 3.31 11.28 -17.16
C TRP A 93 1.86 11.62 -17.44
N GLN A 94 1.49 11.75 -18.72
CA GLN A 94 0.09 11.84 -19.10
C GLN A 94 -0.63 10.50 -18.91
N SER A 95 0.08 9.40 -19.19
CA SER A 95 -0.36 8.05 -18.83
C SER A 95 0.86 7.18 -18.55
N PHE A 96 0.71 6.22 -17.63
CA PHE A 96 1.72 5.22 -17.35
C PHE A 96 1.07 3.84 -17.46
N ASP A 97 0.98 3.36 -18.70
CA ASP A 97 0.39 2.07 -19.07
C ASP A 97 1.50 1.21 -19.69
N ILE A 98 1.44 -0.10 -19.45
CA ILE A 98 2.39 -1.05 -20.03
C ILE A 98 1.58 -2.25 -20.48
N GLY A 99 1.35 -2.37 -21.77
CA GLY A 99 0.53 -3.46 -22.28
C GLY A 99 1.27 -4.80 -22.26
N ARG A 100 0.52 -5.87 -22.56
CA ARG A 100 1.02 -7.25 -22.46
C ARG A 100 2.23 -7.46 -23.38
N GLY A 101 3.31 -7.98 -22.82
CA GLY A 101 4.57 -8.21 -23.53
C GLY A 101 5.41 -6.95 -23.77
N ALA A 102 4.92 -5.76 -23.37
CA ALA A 102 5.72 -4.56 -23.36
C ALA A 102 6.64 -4.51 -22.13
N LEU A 103 7.72 -3.74 -22.23
CA LEU A 103 8.76 -3.60 -21.20
C LEU A 103 9.03 -2.13 -20.88
N VAL A 104 9.06 -1.78 -19.60
CA VAL A 104 9.70 -0.56 -19.10
C VAL A 104 10.90 -0.95 -18.24
N ASP A 105 12.09 -0.54 -18.66
CA ASP A 105 13.36 -0.85 -18.02
C ASP A 105 13.99 0.42 -17.45
N ILE A 106 13.99 0.56 -16.13
CA ILE A 106 14.46 1.74 -15.40
C ILE A 106 15.85 1.44 -14.84
N VAL A 107 16.85 2.10 -15.41
CA VAL A 107 18.25 1.95 -15.00
C VAL A 107 18.64 3.15 -14.15
N GLN A 108 18.89 2.91 -12.87
CA GLN A 108 19.24 3.90 -11.86
C GLN A 108 20.69 3.72 -11.39
N PRO A 109 21.34 4.74 -10.80
CA PRO A 109 22.75 4.66 -10.43
C PRO A 109 23.10 3.54 -9.45
N ASN A 110 22.22 3.23 -8.49
CA ASN A 110 22.41 2.21 -7.46
C ASN A 110 21.05 1.83 -6.82
N VAL A 111 21.07 0.86 -5.91
CA VAL A 111 19.88 0.38 -5.17
C VAL A 111 19.23 1.45 -4.29
N ASP A 112 20.00 2.44 -3.84
CA ASP A 112 19.51 3.57 -3.03
C ASP A 112 18.93 4.70 -3.89
N SER A 113 18.99 4.59 -5.22
CA SER A 113 18.48 5.62 -6.12
C SER A 113 16.97 5.48 -6.28
N ALA A 114 16.27 6.62 -6.33
CA ALA A 114 14.81 6.65 -6.35
C ALA A 114 14.26 7.41 -7.56
N MET A 115 13.21 6.87 -8.19
CA MET A 115 12.43 7.56 -9.21
C MET A 115 11.00 7.73 -8.72
N LEU A 116 10.51 8.97 -8.70
CA LEU A 116 9.10 9.28 -8.60
C LEU A 116 8.49 9.41 -9.99
N SER A 117 7.66 8.44 -10.35
CA SER A 117 6.86 8.39 -11.56
C SER A 117 5.42 8.76 -11.22
N ARG A 118 4.99 9.99 -11.56
CA ARG A 118 3.67 10.50 -11.22
C ARG A 118 2.79 10.64 -12.46
N VAL A 119 1.61 10.01 -12.47
CA VAL A 119 0.60 10.22 -13.50
C VAL A 119 -0.20 11.48 -13.17
N ILE A 120 -0.26 12.40 -14.12
CA ILE A 120 -1.00 13.67 -14.04
C ILE A 120 -2.23 13.70 -14.97
N GLY A 121 -2.42 12.65 -15.77
CA GLY A 121 -3.62 12.47 -16.59
C GLY A 121 -4.80 11.90 -15.80
N ASP A 122 -5.90 11.66 -16.51
CA ASP A 122 -7.19 11.29 -15.91
C ASP A 122 -7.46 9.78 -15.89
N ASN A 123 -6.55 8.96 -16.44
CA ASN A 123 -6.73 7.51 -16.55
C ASN A 123 -5.93 6.77 -15.45
N LEU A 124 -6.49 5.65 -14.99
CA LEU A 124 -5.76 4.70 -14.15
C LEU A 124 -4.60 4.07 -14.92
N SER A 125 -3.59 3.59 -14.21
CA SER A 125 -2.44 2.90 -14.78
C SER A 125 -2.74 1.43 -15.01
N GLU A 126 -2.72 0.98 -16.26
CA GLU A 126 -2.89 -0.43 -16.62
C GLU A 126 -1.54 -1.09 -16.94
N ILE A 127 -1.06 -1.93 -16.01
CA ILE A 127 0.23 -2.61 -16.10
C ILE A 127 -0.02 -4.09 -16.37
N TYR A 128 0.08 -4.52 -17.62
CA TYR A 128 0.03 -5.94 -18.04
C TYR A 128 1.40 -6.48 -18.47
N GLY A 129 2.37 -5.60 -18.73
CA GLY A 129 3.72 -5.98 -19.16
C GLY A 129 4.73 -6.04 -18.02
N THR A 130 6.00 -5.84 -18.36
CA THR A 130 7.12 -5.95 -17.43
C THR A 130 7.63 -4.57 -17.02
N ILE A 131 7.88 -4.40 -15.72
CA ILE A 131 8.65 -3.29 -15.17
C ILE A 131 9.92 -3.87 -14.56
N ASN A 132 11.08 -3.35 -14.95
CA ASN A 132 12.35 -3.61 -14.28
C ASN A 132 12.90 -2.31 -13.67
N SER A 133 13.39 -2.35 -12.44
CA SER A 133 14.12 -1.24 -11.82
C SER A 133 15.22 -1.75 -10.90
N ASN A 134 16.47 -1.34 -11.11
CA ASN A 134 17.55 -1.76 -10.20
C ASN A 134 17.61 -0.95 -8.88
N GLY A 135 16.75 0.05 -8.71
CA GLY A 135 16.60 0.83 -7.47
C GLY A 135 15.13 0.98 -7.08
N GLN A 136 14.81 2.07 -6.39
CA GLN A 136 13.50 2.33 -5.82
C GLN A 136 12.57 3.03 -6.83
N LEU A 137 11.38 2.46 -7.03
CA LEU A 137 10.33 3.02 -7.88
C LEU A 137 9.12 3.44 -7.06
N TYR A 138 8.76 4.72 -7.16
CA TYR A 138 7.51 5.27 -6.65
C TYR A 138 6.59 5.51 -7.85
N LEU A 139 5.52 4.72 -7.99
CA LEU A 139 4.49 4.90 -9.02
C LEU A 139 3.24 5.50 -8.37
N ILE A 140 2.94 6.75 -8.71
CA ILE A 140 1.79 7.47 -8.17
C ILE A 140 0.77 7.70 -9.28
N ASN A 141 -0.45 7.22 -9.07
CA ASN A 141 -1.58 7.53 -9.94
C ASN A 141 -2.86 7.70 -9.12
N PRO A 142 -3.35 8.94 -8.93
CA PRO A 142 -4.57 9.22 -8.17
C PRO A 142 -5.82 8.53 -8.71
N ASN A 143 -5.83 8.15 -10.00
CA ASN A 143 -6.96 7.49 -10.65
C ASN A 143 -7.00 5.97 -10.41
N GLY A 144 -5.92 5.40 -9.85
CA GLY A 144 -5.80 3.97 -9.60
C GLY A 144 -4.64 3.31 -10.35
N ILE A 145 -4.24 2.14 -9.87
CA ILE A 145 -3.18 1.31 -10.47
C ILE A 145 -3.67 -0.13 -10.50
N LEU A 146 -3.64 -0.74 -11.69
CA LEU A 146 -3.92 -2.14 -11.91
C LEU A 146 -2.66 -2.84 -12.41
N PHE A 147 -2.11 -3.74 -11.61
CA PHE A 147 -1.17 -4.76 -12.09
C PHE A 147 -1.99 -5.96 -12.56
N GLY A 148 -2.16 -6.10 -13.87
CA GLY A 148 -2.92 -7.19 -14.48
C GLY A 148 -2.25 -8.55 -14.34
N ASP A 149 -2.96 -9.61 -14.76
CA ASP A 149 -2.57 -11.01 -14.56
C ASP A 149 -1.20 -11.41 -15.16
N SER A 150 -0.72 -10.69 -16.19
CA SER A 150 0.59 -10.91 -16.79
C SER A 150 1.67 -9.93 -16.34
N ALA A 151 1.33 -9.02 -15.43
CA ALA A 151 2.29 -8.05 -14.92
C ALA A 151 3.46 -8.77 -14.25
N GLN A 152 4.68 -8.34 -14.58
CA GLN A 152 5.89 -8.74 -13.88
C GLN A 152 6.63 -7.49 -13.46
N VAL A 153 6.62 -7.18 -12.18
CA VAL A 153 7.33 -6.04 -11.62
C VAL A 153 8.56 -6.57 -10.88
N ASN A 154 9.76 -6.23 -11.34
CA ASN A 154 11.02 -6.65 -10.72
C ASN A 154 11.80 -5.41 -10.33
N VAL A 155 11.84 -5.10 -9.04
CA VAL A 155 12.44 -3.85 -8.54
C VAL A 155 13.30 -4.10 -7.31
N TYR A 156 14.14 -3.14 -6.93
CA TYR A 156 14.74 -3.19 -5.60
C TYR A 156 13.70 -2.86 -4.52
N SER A 157 12.95 -1.76 -4.72
CA SER A 157 11.80 -1.40 -3.89
C SER A 157 10.66 -0.81 -4.71
N LEU A 158 9.43 -1.10 -4.34
CA LEU A 158 8.22 -0.55 -4.95
C LEU A 158 7.40 0.24 -3.92
N VAL A 159 6.95 1.43 -4.32
CA VAL A 159 5.80 2.09 -3.71
C VAL A 159 4.80 2.43 -4.80
N ALA A 160 3.62 1.82 -4.77
CA ALA A 160 2.53 2.09 -5.70
C ALA A 160 1.38 2.75 -4.93
N SER A 161 1.00 3.97 -5.31
CA SER A 161 0.08 4.79 -4.51
C SER A 161 -0.98 5.51 -5.35
N THR A 162 -2.21 5.58 -4.83
CA THR A 162 -3.23 6.55 -5.30
C THR A 162 -3.25 7.85 -4.50
N LEU A 163 -2.53 7.91 -3.39
CA LEU A 163 -2.24 9.15 -2.67
C LEU A 163 -1.04 9.85 -3.32
N ASP A 164 -1.02 11.17 -3.25
CA ASP A 164 0.07 11.98 -3.81
C ASP A 164 1.22 12.14 -2.80
N LEU A 165 2.41 12.34 -3.32
CA LEU A 165 3.62 12.63 -2.55
C LEU A 165 4.16 13.95 -3.07
N ALA A 166 4.33 14.97 -2.23
CA ALA A 166 4.85 16.25 -2.71
C ALA A 166 6.29 16.12 -3.25
N ASP A 167 6.64 16.88 -4.29
CA ASP A 167 7.98 16.87 -4.86
C ASP A 167 9.07 17.20 -3.82
N SER A 168 8.79 18.16 -2.93
CA SER A 168 9.70 18.55 -1.86
C SER A 168 9.97 17.42 -0.88
N ASP A 169 8.93 16.66 -0.56
CA ASP A 169 8.92 15.59 0.43
C ASP A 169 9.74 14.41 -0.10
N PHE A 170 9.48 14.04 -1.37
CA PHE A 170 10.30 13.07 -2.09
C PHE A 170 11.79 13.47 -2.16
N LEU A 171 12.09 14.72 -2.54
CA LEU A 171 13.48 15.17 -2.72
C LEU A 171 14.25 15.34 -1.40
N THR A 172 13.55 15.56 -0.29
CA THR A 172 14.16 15.64 1.04
C THR A 172 14.19 14.31 1.78
N GLY A 173 13.58 13.26 1.19
CA GLY A 173 13.49 11.93 1.78
C GLY A 173 12.47 11.83 2.91
N ASN A 174 11.63 12.85 3.11
CA ASN A 174 10.52 12.85 4.05
C ASN A 174 9.29 12.32 3.30
N ILE A 175 9.15 11.01 3.14
CA ILE A 175 8.07 10.48 2.30
C ILE A 175 6.75 10.57 3.06
N HIS A 176 5.94 11.56 2.69
CA HIS A 176 4.63 11.85 3.26
C HIS A 176 3.54 11.80 2.18
N PHE A 177 2.71 10.78 2.24
CA PHE A 177 1.58 10.66 1.32
C PHE A 177 0.39 11.48 1.82
N THR A 178 -0.25 12.18 0.90
CA THR A 178 -1.38 13.06 1.18
C THR A 178 -2.44 12.95 0.11
N GLY A 179 -3.63 13.43 0.45
CA GLY A 179 -4.79 13.42 -0.42
C GLY A 179 -5.81 12.39 0.05
N ASN A 180 -6.98 12.49 -0.56
CA ASN A 180 -8.10 11.59 -0.30
C ASN A 180 -8.40 10.92 -1.63
N SER A 181 -8.16 9.61 -1.72
CA SER A 181 -8.47 8.84 -2.92
C SER A 181 -9.42 7.70 -2.54
N GLU A 182 -10.47 7.52 -3.34
CA GLU A 182 -11.32 6.33 -3.33
C GLU A 182 -10.86 5.31 -4.39
N ALA A 183 -9.81 5.62 -5.15
CA ALA A 183 -9.28 4.74 -6.18
C ALA A 183 -8.50 3.58 -5.57
N SER A 184 -8.35 2.51 -6.36
CA SER A 184 -7.74 1.27 -5.92
C SER A 184 -6.31 1.09 -6.43
N VAL A 185 -5.50 0.38 -5.65
CA VAL A 185 -4.34 -0.37 -6.16
C VAL A 185 -4.68 -1.86 -6.12
N ILE A 186 -4.69 -2.50 -7.28
CA ILE A 186 -5.05 -3.91 -7.44
C ILE A 186 -3.87 -4.65 -8.06
N ASN A 187 -3.39 -5.70 -7.39
CA ASN A 187 -2.41 -6.64 -7.91
C ASN A 187 -3.06 -7.97 -8.28
N LEU A 188 -3.04 -8.33 -9.55
CA LEU A 188 -3.42 -9.64 -10.09
C LEU A 188 -2.21 -10.40 -10.66
N GLY A 189 -1.05 -9.75 -10.77
CA GLY A 189 0.17 -10.30 -11.36
C GLY A 189 1.22 -10.61 -10.31
N THR A 190 2.49 -10.49 -10.69
CA THR A 190 3.63 -10.79 -9.82
C THR A 190 4.45 -9.53 -9.56
N ILE A 191 4.65 -9.22 -8.28
CA ILE A 191 5.53 -8.16 -7.80
C ILE A 191 6.70 -8.80 -7.06
N ASN A 192 7.90 -8.65 -7.60
CA ASN A 192 9.17 -9.02 -7.00
C ASN A 192 9.92 -7.77 -6.57
N SER A 193 10.16 -7.63 -5.27
CA SER A 193 11.02 -6.59 -4.72
C SER A 193 12.16 -7.22 -3.93
N GLU A 194 13.38 -6.71 -4.06
CA GLU A 194 14.51 -7.20 -3.26
C GLU A 194 14.45 -6.77 -1.78
N SER A 195 13.79 -5.64 -1.48
CA SER A 195 13.80 -5.07 -0.13
C SER A 195 12.43 -4.65 0.40
N PHE A 196 11.58 -4.03 -0.42
CA PHE A 196 10.35 -3.41 0.08
C PHE A 196 9.26 -3.29 -0.98
N THR A 197 8.01 -3.57 -0.61
CA THR A 197 6.82 -3.26 -1.42
C THR A 197 5.74 -2.60 -0.57
N ALA A 198 5.26 -1.42 -0.97
CA ALA A 198 4.05 -0.81 -0.42
C ALA A 198 3.00 -0.54 -1.50
N LEU A 199 1.78 -1.00 -1.26
CA LEU A 199 0.58 -0.65 -2.03
C LEU A 199 -0.30 0.24 -1.15
N ILE A 200 -0.59 1.46 -1.60
CA ILE A 200 -1.25 2.50 -0.80
C ILE A 200 -2.44 3.06 -1.57
N ALA A 201 -3.66 2.95 -1.05
CA ALA A 201 -4.84 3.42 -1.77
C ALA A 201 -6.08 3.67 -0.89
N GLY A 202 -7.17 4.15 -1.49
CA GLY A 202 -8.48 4.06 -0.85
C GLY A 202 -8.94 2.61 -0.70
N ASP A 203 -8.57 1.76 -1.66
CA ASP A 203 -8.84 0.32 -1.63
C ASP A 203 -7.64 -0.46 -2.17
N VAL A 204 -7.07 -1.36 -1.38
CA VAL A 204 -5.90 -2.17 -1.75
C VAL A 204 -6.30 -3.63 -1.84
N GLN A 205 -5.99 -4.26 -2.97
CA GLN A 205 -6.29 -5.67 -3.21
C GLN A 205 -5.08 -6.40 -3.76
N ASN A 206 -4.57 -7.38 -3.01
CA ASN A 206 -3.67 -8.38 -3.55
C ASN A 206 -4.44 -9.67 -3.88
N GLN A 207 -4.51 -10.03 -5.15
CA GLN A 207 -5.03 -11.31 -5.64
C GLN A 207 -3.98 -12.11 -6.42
N GLY A 208 -2.82 -11.50 -6.70
CA GLY A 208 -1.64 -12.15 -7.27
C GLY A 208 -0.57 -12.45 -6.23
N ASP A 209 0.68 -12.36 -6.65
CA ASP A 209 1.85 -12.69 -5.82
C ASP A 209 2.68 -11.44 -5.51
N ILE A 210 3.05 -11.26 -4.25
CA ILE A 210 4.04 -10.27 -3.82
C ILE A 210 5.18 -11.01 -3.12
N MET A 211 6.40 -10.86 -3.62
CA MET A 211 7.62 -11.48 -3.09
C MET A 211 8.61 -10.38 -2.68
N ALA A 212 9.00 -10.41 -1.41
CA ALA A 212 10.05 -9.57 -0.84
C ALA A 212 10.88 -10.39 0.16
N PRO A 213 11.72 -11.35 -0.29
CA PRO A 213 12.40 -12.28 0.61
C PRO A 213 13.25 -11.58 1.67
N GLY A 214 12.89 -11.72 2.94
CA GLY A 214 13.53 -11.02 4.07
C GLY A 214 13.31 -9.50 4.12
N GLY A 215 12.51 -8.96 3.19
CA GLY A 215 12.11 -7.56 3.11
C GLY A 215 10.73 -7.31 3.72
N ASP A 216 10.20 -6.10 3.55
CA ASP A 216 8.88 -5.74 4.11
C ASP A 216 7.81 -5.54 3.02
N VAL A 217 6.58 -5.97 3.32
CA VAL A 217 5.40 -5.79 2.47
C VAL A 217 4.31 -5.06 3.23
N ALA A 218 3.76 -3.99 2.65
CA ALA A 218 2.71 -3.18 3.25
C ALA A 218 1.52 -3.00 2.29
N LEU A 219 0.33 -3.42 2.72
CA LEU A 219 -0.95 -3.13 2.06
C LEU A 219 -1.73 -2.13 2.91
N LEU A 220 -1.81 -0.88 2.48
CA LEU A 220 -2.23 0.22 3.32
C LEU A 220 -3.42 0.96 2.69
N SER A 221 -4.51 1.05 3.43
CA SER A 221 -5.74 1.67 2.96
C SER A 221 -6.21 2.84 3.81
N GLY A 222 -6.65 3.92 3.15
CA GLY A 222 -7.09 5.16 3.78
C GLY A 222 -6.06 6.28 3.67
N ASP A 223 -6.33 7.41 4.32
CA ASP A 223 -5.42 8.56 4.36
C ASP A 223 -4.11 8.17 5.08
N ALA A 224 -3.08 7.78 4.32
CA ALA A 224 -1.82 7.32 4.89
C ALA A 224 -0.84 8.46 5.06
N LEU A 225 -0.69 8.97 6.29
CA LEU A 225 0.44 9.83 6.64
C LEU A 225 1.67 8.97 6.92
N ILE A 226 2.28 8.41 5.88
CA ILE A 226 3.58 7.75 6.06
C ILE A 226 4.59 8.86 6.42
N GLU A 227 5.44 8.64 7.41
CA GLU A 227 6.62 9.48 7.63
C GLU A 227 7.84 8.59 7.51
N VAL A 228 8.36 8.47 6.28
CA VAL A 228 9.60 7.69 6.07
C VAL A 228 10.77 8.52 6.56
N GLY A 229 11.40 8.06 7.64
CA GLY A 229 12.66 8.61 8.12
C GLY A 229 13.80 8.37 7.13
N GLU A 230 14.48 9.46 6.74
CA GLU A 230 15.69 9.55 5.94
C GLU A 230 15.82 8.54 4.78
N ALA A 231 15.29 8.90 3.61
CA ALA A 231 15.67 8.29 2.32
C ALA A 231 17.14 8.63 1.97
N ALA A 232 18.08 7.98 2.64
CA ALA A 232 19.51 7.89 2.32
C ALA A 232 20.14 6.67 3.05
N GLY A 233 19.53 5.49 2.92
CA GLY A 233 20.03 4.24 3.51
C GLY A 233 19.52 3.92 4.93
N GLY A 234 18.43 4.55 5.37
CA GLY A 234 17.76 4.30 6.66
C GLY A 234 16.51 3.44 6.52
N LYS A 235 16.20 2.68 7.58
CA LYS A 235 14.97 1.87 7.71
C LYS A 235 13.73 2.72 7.43
N ILE A 236 12.91 2.30 6.46
CA ILE A 236 11.59 2.89 6.22
C ILE A 236 10.76 2.67 7.49
N THR A 237 10.52 3.74 8.24
CA THR A 237 9.57 3.71 9.36
C THR A 237 8.22 4.14 8.81
N MET A 238 7.18 3.36 9.08
CA MET A 238 5.83 3.70 8.66
C MET A 238 5.08 4.24 9.89
N ASP A 239 4.72 5.52 9.85
CA ASP A 239 3.62 6.02 10.67
C ASP A 239 2.32 5.73 9.91
N LEU A 240 1.49 4.87 10.49
CA LEU A 240 0.17 4.51 9.98
C LEU A 240 -0.92 5.14 10.85
N SER A 241 -0.56 6.13 11.68
CA SER A 241 -1.51 6.96 12.40
C SER A 241 -2.26 7.86 11.41
N GLY A 242 -3.59 7.86 11.50
CA GLY A 242 -4.43 8.66 10.61
C GLY A 242 -5.00 7.95 9.37
N LEU A 243 -4.76 6.64 9.18
CA LEU A 243 -5.53 5.85 8.20
C LEU A 243 -7.01 5.93 8.58
N LEU A 244 -7.78 6.71 7.83
CA LEU A 244 -9.22 6.85 8.00
C LEU A 244 -9.91 6.29 6.76
N GLY A 245 -10.67 5.21 6.95
CA GLY A 245 -11.46 4.63 5.87
C GLY A 245 -10.77 3.52 5.09
N GLY A 246 -11.47 3.09 4.04
CA GLY A 246 -10.93 2.18 3.04
C GLY A 246 -10.86 0.70 3.44
N SER A 247 -10.52 -0.13 2.45
CA SER A 247 -10.30 -1.56 2.62
C SER A 247 -8.91 -1.99 2.15
N ALA A 248 -8.27 -2.87 2.92
CA ALA A 248 -7.06 -3.57 2.50
C ALA A 248 -7.31 -5.08 2.54
N SER A 249 -7.01 -5.77 1.44
CA SER A 249 -7.27 -7.21 1.33
C SER A 249 -6.14 -7.98 0.67
N ASN A 250 -5.89 -9.18 1.18
CA ASN A 250 -5.04 -10.19 0.57
C ASN A 250 -5.86 -11.48 0.34
N SER A 251 -5.90 -11.93 -0.90
CA SER A 251 -6.48 -13.20 -1.34
C SER A 251 -5.51 -14.03 -2.20
N GLY A 252 -4.37 -13.44 -2.58
CA GLY A 252 -3.27 -14.11 -3.25
C GLY A 252 -2.18 -14.55 -2.26
N SER A 253 -0.93 -14.39 -2.65
CA SER A 253 0.22 -14.75 -1.81
C SER A 253 1.09 -13.53 -1.49
N ILE A 254 1.55 -13.46 -0.25
CA ILE A 254 2.60 -12.54 0.19
C ILE A 254 3.74 -13.37 0.78
N ASN A 255 4.94 -13.27 0.22
CA ASN A 255 6.12 -13.96 0.69
C ASN A 255 7.22 -12.96 1.09
N ALA A 256 7.39 -12.78 2.39
CA ALA A 256 8.47 -12.03 3.03
C ALA A 256 9.50 -12.97 3.70
N SER A 257 9.47 -14.27 3.38
CA SER A 257 10.31 -15.26 4.04
C SER A 257 11.79 -15.10 3.70
N SER A 258 12.67 -15.54 4.60
CA SER A 258 14.12 -15.54 4.38
C SER A 258 14.71 -16.93 4.57
N ALA A 259 15.51 -17.38 3.60
CA ALA A 259 16.17 -18.69 3.66
C ALA A 259 17.48 -18.66 4.48
N ASP A 260 17.98 -17.48 4.85
CA ASP A 260 19.31 -17.26 5.40
C ASP A 260 19.34 -16.28 6.59
N SER A 261 18.24 -15.57 6.84
CA SER A 261 18.09 -14.56 7.89
C SER A 261 16.77 -14.73 8.66
N THR A 262 16.43 -13.75 9.50
CA THR A 262 15.09 -13.60 10.08
C THR A 262 14.09 -13.30 8.96
N GLY A 263 12.86 -13.81 9.09
CA GLY A 263 11.78 -13.47 8.18
C GLY A 263 11.49 -11.97 8.16
N GLY A 264 10.98 -11.47 7.05
CA GLY A 264 10.62 -10.07 6.86
C GLY A 264 9.32 -9.67 7.57
N SER A 265 8.83 -8.46 7.30
CA SER A 265 7.60 -7.94 7.91
C SER A 265 6.46 -7.83 6.91
N VAL A 266 5.24 -8.15 7.32
CA VAL A 266 4.02 -7.96 6.52
C VAL A 266 3.00 -7.16 7.30
N THR A 267 2.55 -6.04 6.75
CA THR A 267 1.49 -5.21 7.34
C THR A 267 0.32 -5.07 6.39
N ILE A 268 -0.90 -5.41 6.84
CA ILE A 268 -2.15 -5.15 6.11
C ILE A 268 -3.02 -4.28 7.00
N ASN A 269 -3.28 -3.03 6.59
CA ASN A 269 -3.99 -2.07 7.43
C ASN A 269 -4.98 -1.20 6.66
N GLY A 270 -6.09 -0.84 7.29
CA GLY A 270 -7.19 -0.03 6.75
C GLY A 270 -8.40 -0.05 7.70
N GLU A 271 -9.50 0.66 7.39
CA GLU A 271 -10.71 0.58 8.25
C GLU A 271 -11.33 -0.83 8.24
N SER A 272 -11.33 -1.50 7.09
CA SER A 272 -11.74 -2.91 6.95
C SER A 272 -10.60 -3.73 6.34
N VAL A 273 -10.19 -4.80 7.02
CA VAL A 273 -9.07 -5.63 6.60
C VAL A 273 -9.52 -7.08 6.38
N SER A 274 -9.01 -7.70 5.31
CA SER A 274 -9.23 -9.12 5.07
C SER A 274 -7.98 -9.86 4.60
N ASN A 275 -7.69 -11.02 5.20
CA ASN A 275 -6.69 -11.96 4.70
C ASN A 275 -7.32 -13.35 4.50
N THR A 276 -7.52 -13.72 3.23
CA THR A 276 -7.98 -15.06 2.81
C THR A 276 -6.89 -15.84 2.08
N GLY A 277 -5.80 -15.16 1.69
CA GLY A 277 -4.63 -15.73 1.04
C GLY A 277 -3.53 -16.16 2.02
N SER A 278 -2.36 -16.51 1.48
CA SER A 278 -1.22 -16.92 2.29
C SER A 278 -0.29 -15.76 2.62
N ILE A 279 0.34 -15.82 3.79
CA ILE A 279 1.41 -14.93 4.21
C ILE A 279 2.56 -15.77 4.78
N ASP A 280 3.71 -15.74 4.11
CA ASP A 280 4.93 -16.42 4.52
C ASP A 280 5.98 -15.41 4.98
N ALA A 281 6.25 -15.38 6.27
CA ALA A 281 7.25 -14.54 6.94
C ALA A 281 8.19 -15.38 7.82
N TYR A 282 8.39 -16.67 7.49
CA TYR A 282 9.34 -17.52 8.21
C TYR A 282 10.80 -17.12 7.90
N GLY A 283 11.73 -17.47 8.78
CA GLY A 283 13.16 -17.22 8.60
C GLY A 283 14.05 -18.35 9.10
N ALA A 284 15.27 -18.45 8.57
CA ALA A 284 16.25 -19.45 9.00
C ALA A 284 16.69 -19.28 10.47
N ILE A 285 16.91 -18.03 10.89
CA ILE A 285 17.45 -17.68 12.21
C ILE A 285 16.46 -16.91 13.11
N GLY A 286 15.18 -16.87 12.73
CA GLY A 286 14.10 -16.24 13.48
C GLY A 286 12.88 -16.02 12.60
N GLY A 287 11.67 -16.10 13.17
CA GLY A 287 10.46 -15.75 12.44
C GLY A 287 10.29 -14.24 12.27
N GLY A 288 9.58 -13.83 11.23
CA GLY A 288 9.28 -12.43 10.92
C GLY A 288 8.09 -11.86 11.70
N GLU A 289 7.60 -10.70 11.26
CA GLU A 289 6.46 -10.00 11.86
C GLU A 289 5.29 -9.89 10.89
N VAL A 290 4.07 -10.18 11.34
CA VAL A 290 2.85 -10.01 10.55
C VAL A 290 1.82 -9.24 11.38
N LEU A 291 1.41 -8.06 10.90
CA LEU A 291 0.39 -7.21 11.52
C LEU A 291 -0.81 -7.07 10.58
N ILE A 292 -1.98 -7.49 11.05
CA ILE A 292 -3.23 -7.44 10.27
C ILE A 292 -4.28 -6.65 11.06
N GLY A 293 -4.61 -5.47 10.55
CA GLY A 293 -5.62 -4.56 11.10
C GLY A 293 -5.20 -3.83 12.39
N GLY A 294 -3.99 -4.01 12.87
CA GLY A 294 -3.48 -3.28 14.03
C GLY A 294 -2.32 -3.99 14.69
N ASP A 295 -1.94 -3.47 15.86
CA ASP A 295 -0.86 -4.01 16.66
C ASP A 295 -1.37 -4.55 18.00
N TYR A 296 -0.47 -5.01 18.87
CA TYR A 296 -0.80 -5.69 20.12
C TYR A 296 -1.75 -4.87 20.97
N GLN A 297 -2.94 -5.45 21.17
CA GLN A 297 -4.04 -4.85 21.93
C GLN A 297 -4.52 -3.49 21.40
N GLY A 298 -4.21 -3.16 20.14
CA GLY A 298 -4.56 -1.88 19.54
C GLY A 298 -3.91 -0.66 20.20
N ASN A 299 -2.83 -0.87 20.95
CA ASN A 299 -2.21 0.16 21.80
C ASN A 299 -1.01 0.84 21.14
N ASN A 300 -0.70 0.54 19.88
CA ASN A 300 0.37 1.21 19.15
C ASN A 300 -0.17 2.53 18.56
N PRO A 301 0.26 3.70 19.05
CA PRO A 301 -0.23 4.99 18.55
C PRO A 301 0.19 5.28 17.11
N ASN A 302 1.20 4.58 16.60
CA ASN A 302 1.73 4.75 15.24
C ASN A 302 1.02 3.85 14.23
N ILE A 303 0.05 3.02 14.66
CA ILE A 303 -0.75 2.18 13.78
C ILE A 303 -2.22 2.41 14.10
N SER A 304 -2.97 2.93 13.13
CA SER A 304 -4.42 3.04 13.27
C SER A 304 -5.04 1.66 13.22
N ASN A 305 -5.91 1.33 14.18
CA ASN A 305 -6.59 0.04 14.20
C ASN A 305 -7.73 0.01 13.18
N ALA A 306 -7.87 -1.13 12.52
CA ALA A 306 -9.05 -1.50 11.76
C ALA A 306 -10.28 -1.55 12.67
N GLN A 307 -11.45 -1.29 12.09
CA GLN A 307 -12.72 -1.54 12.75
C GLN A 307 -13.11 -3.01 12.61
N ASN A 308 -12.87 -3.58 11.42
CA ASN A 308 -13.20 -4.97 11.13
C ASN A 308 -12.00 -5.69 10.51
N THR A 309 -11.66 -6.85 11.04
CA THR A 309 -10.59 -7.71 10.51
C THR A 309 -11.10 -9.13 10.34
N PHE A 310 -11.03 -9.66 9.11
CA PHE A 310 -11.40 -11.03 8.78
C PHE A 310 -10.20 -11.81 8.27
N VAL A 311 -9.82 -12.89 8.94
CA VAL A 311 -8.70 -13.75 8.55
C VAL A 311 -9.13 -15.20 8.45
N SER A 312 -8.94 -15.81 7.28
CA SER A 312 -9.19 -17.24 7.04
C SER A 312 -8.04 -17.95 6.32
N GLY A 313 -7.04 -17.20 5.84
CA GLY A 313 -5.86 -17.75 5.19
C GLY A 313 -4.78 -18.26 6.16
N ASP A 314 -3.72 -18.83 5.59
CA ASP A 314 -2.58 -19.38 6.32
C ASP A 314 -1.49 -18.33 6.51
N ILE A 315 -0.93 -18.26 7.71
CA ILE A 315 0.14 -17.34 8.08
C ILE A 315 1.24 -18.14 8.77
N SER A 316 2.46 -18.10 8.23
CA SER A 316 3.65 -18.65 8.90
C SER A 316 4.63 -17.52 9.18
N ALA A 317 5.10 -17.46 10.42
CA ALA A 317 6.28 -16.70 10.81
C ALA A 317 7.17 -17.60 11.68
N ASP A 318 7.44 -18.81 11.21
CA ASP A 318 8.27 -19.77 11.94
C ASP A 318 9.77 -19.41 11.87
N ALA A 319 10.54 -19.85 12.85
CA ALA A 319 11.99 -19.99 12.72
C ALA A 319 12.31 -21.43 12.26
N LEU A 320 13.10 -21.59 11.21
CA LEU A 320 13.35 -22.91 10.61
C LEU A 320 14.49 -23.66 11.31
N GLU A 321 15.63 -23.02 11.56
CA GLU A 321 16.81 -23.67 12.13
C GLU A 321 17.10 -23.24 13.57
N ASN A 322 17.23 -21.94 13.78
CA ASN A 322 17.58 -21.33 15.08
C ASN A 322 16.67 -20.13 15.34
N GLY A 323 16.55 -19.73 16.60
CA GLY A 323 15.87 -18.50 17.01
C GLY A 323 14.39 -18.67 17.32
N ASP A 324 13.83 -17.63 17.92
CA ASP A 324 12.44 -17.64 18.34
C ASP A 324 11.50 -17.60 17.12
N GLY A 325 10.31 -18.19 17.29
CA GLY A 325 9.21 -17.97 16.37
C GLY A 325 8.87 -16.49 16.27
N GLY A 326 8.30 -16.12 15.13
CA GLY A 326 7.96 -14.75 14.81
C GLY A 326 6.73 -14.25 15.56
N ARG A 327 6.26 -13.09 15.12
CA ARG A 327 5.16 -12.37 15.76
C ARG A 327 4.02 -12.17 14.77
N VAL A 328 2.85 -12.72 15.08
CA VAL A 328 1.64 -12.50 14.28
C VAL A 328 0.57 -11.86 15.15
N ILE A 329 0.08 -10.69 14.73
CA ILE A 329 -1.00 -9.95 15.39
C ILE A 329 -2.15 -9.74 14.41
N VAL A 330 -3.35 -10.13 14.84
CA VAL A 330 -4.61 -9.84 14.16
C VAL A 330 -5.45 -9.02 15.12
N TRP A 331 -5.85 -7.82 14.70
CA TRP A 331 -6.56 -6.88 15.56
C TRP A 331 -7.65 -6.11 14.81
N ALA A 332 -8.70 -5.75 15.55
CA ALA A 332 -9.69 -4.76 15.16
C ALA A 332 -10.37 -4.19 16.43
N ASP A 333 -10.82 -2.94 16.37
CA ASP A 333 -11.48 -2.25 17.49
C ASP A 333 -12.96 -2.67 17.68
N ASP A 334 -13.66 -3.09 16.61
CA ASP A 334 -15.06 -3.55 16.68
C ASP A 334 -15.16 -5.08 16.55
N THR A 335 -14.80 -5.64 15.39
CA THR A 335 -14.92 -7.09 15.14
C THR A 335 -13.65 -7.70 14.55
N THR A 336 -13.10 -8.70 15.25
CA THR A 336 -12.09 -9.62 14.70
C THR A 336 -12.72 -11.00 14.49
N ASP A 337 -12.72 -11.48 13.25
CA ASP A 337 -13.12 -12.84 12.90
C ASP A 337 -11.90 -13.59 12.35
N PHE A 338 -11.53 -14.67 13.02
CA PHE A 338 -10.35 -15.47 12.71
C PHE A 338 -10.75 -16.94 12.59
N SER A 339 -10.49 -17.53 11.44
CA SER A 339 -10.75 -18.94 11.11
C SER A 339 -9.59 -19.61 10.35
N GLY A 340 -8.46 -18.92 10.19
CA GLY A 340 -7.27 -19.41 9.48
C GLY A 340 -6.30 -20.19 10.37
N VAL A 341 -5.06 -20.34 9.87
CA VAL A 341 -3.96 -21.00 10.60
C VAL A 341 -2.83 -20.00 10.81
N ILE A 342 -2.27 -19.97 12.02
CA ILE A 342 -1.05 -19.23 12.35
C ILE A 342 -0.01 -20.22 12.87
N SER A 343 1.21 -20.16 12.31
CA SER A 343 2.38 -20.88 12.81
C SER A 343 3.48 -19.89 13.18
N VAL A 344 3.99 -20.01 14.41
CA VAL A 344 5.06 -19.16 14.99
C VAL A 344 6.00 -20.02 15.86
N VAL A 345 6.43 -21.14 15.32
CA VAL A 345 7.26 -22.14 16.00
C VAL A 345 8.72 -21.67 16.03
N GLY A 346 9.39 -21.87 17.16
CA GLY A 346 10.84 -21.65 17.30
C GLY A 346 11.67 -22.66 16.50
N GLY A 347 12.94 -22.31 16.26
CA GLY A 347 13.85 -23.11 15.45
C GLY A 347 14.08 -24.51 16.02
N ALA A 348 14.34 -25.48 15.12
CA ALA A 348 14.58 -26.87 15.51
C ALA A 348 15.78 -27.06 16.47
N SER A 349 16.75 -26.13 16.43
CA SER A 349 17.96 -26.17 17.25
C SER A 349 17.89 -25.29 18.50
N SER A 350 17.10 -24.22 18.47
CA SER A 350 16.89 -23.26 19.57
C SER A 350 15.69 -22.36 19.27
N GLY A 351 14.96 -21.93 20.31
CA GLY A 351 13.79 -21.05 20.24
C GLY A 351 12.67 -21.45 21.19
#